data_AF-A0A3C1I2X0-F1
#
_entry.id   AF-A0A3C1I2X0-F1
#
_cell.length_a   1.000
_cell.length_b   1.000
_cell.length_c   1.000
_cell.angle_alpha   90.00
_cell.angle_beta   90.00
_cell.angle_gamma   90.00
#
_symmetry.space_group_name_H-M   'P 1'
#
loop_
_entity.id
_entity.type
_entity.pdbx_description
1 polymer ?
#
loop_
_entity_poly.entity_id
_entity_poly.type
_entity_poly.pdbx_seq_one_letter_code
_entity_poly.pdbx_strand_id
1 'polypeptide(L)'
;MEIAAQEKSEGKEAGYAAGLTDGYNNTKENETVITGSNAYQEGYSTGYQQGFEEGKKKLVSERENAYKAGYDAAKEDLNAVVPANYSENDLVHSSYKEGYEKATAEIDAARKEEYYNIGYEDGKKDENNEPNDIKNIYVDSYKKGYKKGQQELEEKYIKLGYEATFTILEYKEPKLEKEKYIIWYKKGFDSNEEVEEIKKEAYELGLNGGAYELPIEYKESELLFSHYYEIGKHEYEKEQRKNTLKATGGIGVIVLSWLARRFYVARKTIIN
;
A
#
# COMPACT_ATOMS: atom_id res chain seq x y z
N MET A 1 -63.68 -33.06 37.02
CA MET A 1 -62.76 -33.16 35.85
C MET A 1 -62.80 -31.91 35.01
N GLU A 2 -63.96 -31.30 34.77
CA GLU A 2 -64.12 -30.11 33.92
C GLU A 2 -63.40 -28.85 34.44
N ILE A 3 -63.47 -28.57 35.76
CA ILE A 3 -62.83 -27.39 36.38
C ILE A 3 -61.29 -27.41 36.26
N ALA A 4 -60.67 -28.56 36.55
CA ALA A 4 -59.20 -28.69 36.47
C ALA A 4 -58.68 -28.56 35.03
N ALA A 5 -59.45 -29.02 34.03
CA ALA A 5 -59.09 -28.84 32.63
C ALA A 5 -59.20 -27.38 32.19
N GLN A 6 -60.23 -26.67 32.65
CA GLN A 6 -60.39 -25.24 32.40
C GLN A 6 -59.27 -24.42 33.04
N GLU A 7 -58.98 -24.65 34.32
CA GLU A 7 -57.89 -23.97 35.05
C GLU A 7 -56.53 -24.21 34.37
N LYS A 8 -56.27 -25.42 33.86
CA LYS A 8 -55.06 -25.73 33.10
C LYS A 8 -54.98 -24.95 31.79
N SER A 9 -56.10 -24.77 31.09
CA SER A 9 -56.15 -23.98 29.86
C SER A 9 -55.90 -22.49 30.12
N GLU A 10 -56.54 -21.93 31.15
CA GLU A 10 -56.35 -20.54 31.57
C GLU A 10 -54.91 -20.27 32.01
N GLY A 11 -54.32 -21.21 32.78
CA GLY A 11 -52.91 -21.17 33.14
C GLY A 11 -52.01 -21.13 31.92
N LYS A 12 -52.27 -21.99 30.93
CA LYS A 12 -51.48 -22.05 29.69
C LYS A 12 -51.52 -20.74 28.89
N GLU A 13 -52.69 -20.12 28.74
CA GLU A 13 -52.80 -18.84 28.02
C GLU A 13 -52.05 -17.71 28.75
N ALA A 14 -52.21 -17.62 30.07
CA ALA A 14 -51.51 -16.63 30.89
C ALA A 14 -49.98 -16.83 30.86
N GLY A 15 -49.54 -18.09 31.02
CA GLY A 15 -48.14 -18.47 30.92
C GLY A 15 -47.57 -18.11 29.56
N TYR A 16 -48.28 -18.45 28.48
CA TYR A 16 -47.85 -18.14 27.12
C TYR A 16 -47.67 -16.64 26.88
N ALA A 17 -48.62 -15.80 27.30
CA ALA A 17 -48.50 -14.34 27.14
C ALA A 17 -47.31 -13.75 27.93
N ALA A 18 -47.09 -14.24 29.16
CA ALA A 18 -45.94 -13.84 29.98
C ALA A 18 -44.62 -14.28 29.35
N GLY A 19 -44.52 -15.57 28.99
CA GLY A 19 -43.36 -16.14 28.32
C GLY A 19 -43.04 -15.40 27.03
N LEU A 20 -44.04 -15.10 26.19
CA LEU A 20 -43.86 -14.35 24.94
C LEU A 20 -43.21 -12.98 25.17
N THR A 21 -43.70 -12.25 26.17
CA THR A 21 -43.16 -10.94 26.56
C THR A 21 -41.73 -11.05 27.07
N ASP A 22 -41.48 -12.01 27.95
CA ASP A 22 -40.16 -12.24 28.55
C ASP A 22 -39.12 -12.69 27.51
N GLY A 23 -39.51 -13.63 26.64
CA GLY A 23 -38.67 -14.09 25.54
C GLY A 23 -38.36 -12.98 24.54
N TYR A 24 -39.34 -12.13 24.23
CA TYR A 24 -39.17 -10.99 23.32
C TYR A 24 -38.29 -9.88 23.90
N ASN A 25 -38.36 -9.66 25.22
CA ASN A 25 -37.50 -8.70 25.91
C ASN A 25 -36.15 -9.30 26.33
N ASN A 26 -35.88 -10.57 25.99
CA ASN A 26 -34.69 -11.31 26.37
C ASN A 26 -34.43 -11.27 27.89
N THR A 27 -35.49 -11.37 28.69
CA THR A 27 -35.41 -11.44 30.14
C THR A 27 -35.02 -12.85 30.59
N LYS A 28 -34.65 -12.99 31.87
CA LYS A 28 -34.33 -14.30 32.43
C LYS A 28 -35.62 -15.13 32.55
N GLU A 29 -35.55 -16.37 32.11
CA GLU A 29 -36.65 -17.32 32.17
C GLU A 29 -37.20 -17.48 33.61
N ASN A 30 -38.53 -17.38 33.76
CA ASN A 30 -39.24 -17.60 35.01
C ASN A 30 -40.63 -18.22 34.76
N GLU A 31 -40.65 -19.54 34.65
CA GLU A 31 -41.87 -20.33 34.41
C GLU A 31 -42.73 -20.58 35.65
N THR A 32 -42.28 -20.14 36.83
CA THR A 32 -42.95 -20.46 38.10
C THR A 32 -43.94 -19.39 38.53
N VAL A 33 -45.15 -19.83 38.89
CA VAL A 33 -46.17 -19.00 39.53
C VAL A 33 -46.61 -19.65 40.84
N ILE A 34 -46.64 -18.87 41.94
CA ILE A 34 -46.94 -19.38 43.29
C ILE A 34 -48.46 -19.34 43.57
N THR A 35 -49.23 -18.72 42.67
CA THR A 35 -50.67 -18.52 42.80
C THR A 35 -51.46 -19.46 41.88
N GLY A 36 -52.67 -19.84 42.29
CA GLY A 36 -53.58 -20.70 41.51
C GLY A 36 -53.59 -22.17 41.95
N SER A 37 -54.40 -22.99 41.27
CA SER A 37 -54.46 -24.44 41.51
C SER A 37 -53.25 -25.16 40.89
N ASN A 38 -53.01 -26.41 41.30
CA ASN A 38 -51.95 -27.23 40.69
C ASN A 38 -52.14 -27.38 39.16
N ALA A 39 -53.40 -27.49 38.70
CA ALA A 39 -53.72 -27.61 37.28
C ALA A 39 -53.39 -26.31 36.52
N TYR A 40 -53.68 -25.15 37.13
CA TYR A 40 -53.29 -23.84 36.60
C TYR A 40 -51.77 -23.69 36.51
N GLN A 41 -51.04 -24.04 37.57
CA GLN A 41 -49.58 -23.94 37.63
C GLN A 41 -48.90 -24.81 36.56
N GLU A 42 -49.38 -26.04 36.36
CA GLU A 42 -48.88 -26.93 35.30
C GLU A 42 -49.14 -26.35 33.91
N GLY A 43 -50.35 -25.83 33.69
CA GLY A 43 -50.72 -25.13 32.46
C GLY A 43 -49.80 -23.93 32.21
N TYR A 44 -49.59 -23.11 33.23
CA TYR A 44 -48.76 -21.90 33.18
C TYR A 44 -47.32 -22.20 32.78
N SER A 45 -46.62 -23.13 33.46
CA SER A 45 -45.24 -23.47 33.10
C SER A 45 -45.15 -23.98 31.65
N THR A 46 -46.09 -24.83 31.23
CA THR A 46 -46.15 -25.33 29.84
C THR A 46 -46.34 -24.19 28.84
N GLY A 47 -47.29 -23.28 29.09
CA GLY A 47 -47.56 -22.14 28.24
C GLY A 47 -46.39 -21.16 28.19
N TYR A 48 -45.79 -20.90 29.35
CA TYR A 48 -44.65 -20.00 29.51
C TYR A 48 -43.45 -20.43 28.67
N GLN A 49 -43.03 -21.69 28.75
CA GLN A 49 -41.91 -22.18 27.94
C GLN A 49 -42.18 -22.03 26.44
N GLN A 50 -43.42 -22.31 26.00
CA GLN A 50 -43.82 -22.16 24.60
C GLN A 50 -43.76 -20.70 24.15
N GLY A 51 -44.34 -19.79 24.95
CA GLY A 51 -44.32 -18.36 24.67
C GLY A 51 -42.90 -17.80 24.66
N PHE A 52 -42.07 -18.19 25.63
CA PHE A 52 -40.69 -17.73 25.77
C PHE A 52 -39.84 -18.06 24.54
N GLU A 53 -39.90 -19.30 24.07
CA GLU A 53 -39.18 -19.70 22.86
C GLU A 53 -39.71 -19.01 21.60
N GLU A 54 -41.01 -18.78 21.50
CA GLU A 54 -41.59 -18.01 20.39
C GLU A 54 -41.18 -16.53 20.43
N GLY A 55 -41.20 -15.91 21.61
CA GLY A 55 -40.77 -14.53 21.83
C GLY A 55 -39.30 -14.33 21.47
N LYS A 56 -38.43 -15.27 21.84
CA LYS A 56 -37.02 -15.27 21.44
C LYS A 56 -36.83 -15.40 19.94
N LYS A 57 -37.56 -16.31 19.29
CA LYS A 57 -37.50 -16.45 17.82
C LYS A 57 -37.94 -15.16 17.11
N LYS A 58 -39.02 -14.54 17.59
CA LYS A 58 -39.49 -13.25 17.08
C LYS A 58 -38.42 -12.17 17.24
N LEU A 59 -37.84 -12.04 18.44
CA LEU A 59 -36.76 -11.08 18.69
C LEU A 59 -35.57 -11.30 17.74
N VAL A 60 -35.09 -12.54 17.59
CA VAL A 60 -33.95 -12.85 16.71
C VAL A 60 -34.27 -12.43 15.27
N SER A 61 -35.43 -12.81 14.74
CA SER A 61 -35.84 -12.45 13.38
C SER A 61 -35.96 -10.95 13.18
N GLU A 62 -36.54 -10.22 14.14
CA GLU A 62 -36.66 -8.77 14.06
C GLU A 62 -35.29 -8.07 14.12
N ARG A 63 -34.36 -8.57 14.95
CA ARG A 63 -32.99 -8.06 14.99
C ARG A 63 -32.23 -8.27 13.68
N GLU A 64 -32.34 -9.45 13.07
CA GLU A 64 -31.73 -9.73 11.77
C GLU A 64 -32.30 -8.81 10.67
N ASN A 65 -33.62 -8.64 10.65
CA ASN A 65 -34.28 -7.73 9.70
C ASN A 65 -33.90 -6.27 9.94
N ALA A 66 -33.86 -5.83 11.20
CA ALA A 66 -33.46 -4.48 11.58
C ALA A 66 -32.01 -4.19 11.16
N TYR A 67 -31.10 -5.13 11.45
CA TYR A 67 -29.70 -5.03 11.02
C TYR A 67 -29.59 -4.89 9.50
N LYS A 68 -30.28 -5.75 8.75
CA LYS A 68 -30.28 -5.67 7.29
C LYS A 68 -30.84 -4.34 6.78
N ALA A 69 -31.95 -3.88 7.36
CA ALA A 69 -32.56 -2.61 7.00
C ALA A 69 -31.62 -1.41 7.29
N GLY A 70 -30.91 -1.42 8.41
CA GLY A 70 -29.92 -0.38 8.73
C GLY A 70 -28.74 -0.40 7.76
N TYR A 71 -28.26 -1.61 7.43
CA TYR A 71 -27.19 -1.80 6.46
C TYR A 71 -27.58 -1.31 5.05
N ASP A 72 -28.78 -1.63 4.58
CA ASP A 72 -29.30 -1.19 3.28
C ASP A 72 -29.56 0.34 3.26
N ALA A 73 -30.08 0.91 4.35
CA ALA A 73 -30.30 2.36 4.47
C ALA A 73 -29.01 3.17 4.32
N ALA A 74 -27.91 2.72 4.92
CA ALA A 74 -26.60 3.36 4.75
C ALA A 74 -26.10 3.30 3.30
N LYS A 75 -26.39 2.22 2.56
CA LYS A 75 -26.03 2.09 1.14
C LYS A 75 -26.82 3.02 0.23
N GLU A 76 -28.07 3.29 0.59
CA GLU A 76 -28.96 4.22 -0.13
C GLU A 76 -28.72 5.69 0.26
N ASP A 77 -27.70 5.98 1.09
CA ASP A 77 -27.40 7.31 1.63
C ASP A 77 -28.59 7.95 2.37
N LEU A 78 -29.43 7.10 2.98
CA LEU A 78 -30.51 7.54 3.85
C LEU A 78 -29.93 7.92 5.22
N ASN A 79 -30.59 8.87 5.89
CA ASN A 79 -30.21 9.25 7.24
C ASN A 79 -30.29 8.06 8.20
N ALA A 80 -29.43 8.05 9.22
CA ALA A 80 -29.39 7.05 10.29
C ALA A 80 -30.64 7.04 11.21
N VAL A 81 -31.74 7.65 10.79
CA VAL A 81 -32.99 7.69 11.54
C VAL A 81 -33.59 6.30 11.55
N VAL A 82 -33.65 5.70 12.74
CA VAL A 82 -34.22 4.37 12.91
C VAL A 82 -35.73 4.42 12.66
N PRO A 83 -36.27 3.59 11.75
CA PRO A 83 -37.70 3.48 11.53
C PRO A 83 -38.48 3.12 12.82
N ALA A 84 -39.71 3.64 12.93
CA ALA A 84 -40.55 3.43 14.11
C ALA A 84 -40.77 1.95 14.44
N ASN A 85 -40.88 1.09 13.42
CA ASN A 85 -41.06 -0.36 13.56
C ASN A 85 -39.85 -1.10 14.16
N TYR A 86 -38.71 -0.44 14.33
CA TYR A 86 -37.53 -0.98 15.03
C TYR A 86 -37.25 -0.25 16.35
N SER A 87 -38.04 0.75 16.71
CA SER A 87 -37.77 1.64 17.85
C SER A 87 -38.39 1.18 19.17
N GLU A 88 -39.31 0.20 19.13
CA GLU A 88 -40.06 -0.23 20.32
C GLU A 88 -39.26 -1.18 21.24
N ASN A 89 -38.27 -1.90 20.69
CA ASN A 89 -37.41 -2.81 21.44
C ASN A 89 -35.94 -2.38 21.29
N ASP A 90 -35.27 -2.14 22.42
CA ASP A 90 -33.90 -1.63 22.46
C ASP A 90 -32.89 -2.53 21.73
N LEU A 91 -33.08 -3.85 21.75
CA LEU A 91 -32.20 -4.80 21.07
C LEU A 91 -32.39 -4.76 19.55
N VAL A 92 -33.64 -4.61 19.09
CA VAL A 92 -33.97 -4.46 17.66
C VAL A 92 -33.43 -3.12 17.14
N HIS A 93 -33.65 -2.04 17.90
CA HIS A 93 -33.11 -0.70 17.62
C HIS A 93 -31.59 -0.71 17.51
N SER A 94 -30.91 -1.35 18.45
CA SER A 94 -29.46 -1.47 18.46
C SER A 94 -28.94 -2.25 17.25
N SER A 95 -29.63 -3.34 16.86
CA SER A 95 -29.27 -4.11 15.68
C SER A 95 -29.38 -3.29 14.38
N TYR A 96 -30.39 -2.42 14.24
CA TYR A 96 -30.46 -1.49 13.10
C TYR A 96 -29.23 -0.57 13.03
N LYS A 97 -28.89 0.07 14.15
CA LYS A 97 -27.73 0.98 14.22
C LYS A 97 -26.42 0.28 13.88
N GLU A 98 -26.23 -0.93 14.41
CA GLU A 98 -25.05 -1.75 14.11
C GLU A 98 -24.92 -2.04 12.61
N GLY A 99 -26.02 -2.40 11.95
CA GLY A 99 -26.05 -2.60 10.50
C GLY A 99 -25.67 -1.34 9.72
N TYR A 100 -26.24 -0.20 10.11
CA TYR A 100 -25.96 1.10 9.48
C TYR A 100 -24.51 1.54 9.65
N GLU A 101 -23.97 1.44 10.87
CA GLU A 101 -22.59 1.81 11.19
C GLU A 101 -21.60 0.92 10.43
N LYS A 102 -21.89 -0.38 10.33
CA LYS A 102 -21.03 -1.30 9.56
C LYS A 102 -21.01 -0.97 8.07
N ALA A 103 -22.17 -0.77 7.45
CA ALA A 103 -22.24 -0.37 6.04
C ALA A 103 -21.51 0.95 5.79
N THR A 104 -21.70 1.94 6.67
CA THR A 104 -21.01 3.24 6.59
C THR A 104 -19.49 3.07 6.65
N ALA A 105 -18.98 2.23 7.56
CA ALA A 105 -17.56 1.94 7.68
C ALA A 105 -17.00 1.25 6.42
N GLU A 106 -17.73 0.29 5.84
CA GLU A 106 -17.35 -0.40 4.60
C GLU A 106 -17.31 0.57 3.41
N ILE A 107 -18.32 1.45 3.28
CA ILE A 107 -18.36 2.50 2.24
C ILE A 107 -17.19 3.47 2.40
N ASP A 108 -16.94 3.93 3.63
CA ASP A 108 -15.85 4.85 3.91
C ASP A 108 -14.47 4.21 3.62
N ALA A 109 -14.31 2.91 3.89
CA ALA A 109 -13.09 2.17 3.55
C ALA A 109 -12.89 2.07 2.03
N ALA A 110 -13.93 1.68 1.29
CA ALA A 110 -13.87 1.57 -0.18
C ALA A 110 -13.57 2.92 -0.84
N ARG A 111 -14.25 4.00 -0.41
CA ARG A 111 -14.00 5.35 -0.93
C ARG A 111 -12.60 5.85 -0.58
N LYS A 112 -12.08 5.55 0.62
CA LYS A 112 -10.68 5.88 0.96
C LYS A 112 -9.69 5.22 0.00
N GLU A 113 -9.91 3.97 -0.37
CA GLU A 113 -9.06 3.26 -1.34
C GLU A 113 -9.20 3.84 -2.75
N GLU A 114 -10.42 4.13 -3.20
CA GLU A 114 -10.69 4.79 -4.47
C GLU A 114 -9.96 6.13 -4.58
N TYR A 115 -10.15 7.03 -3.62
CA TYR A 115 -9.50 8.34 -3.63
C TYR A 115 -7.98 8.24 -3.51
N TYR A 116 -7.45 7.26 -2.77
CA TYR A 116 -6.02 6.99 -2.77
C TYR A 116 -5.51 6.65 -4.17
N ASN A 117 -6.20 5.76 -4.90
CA ASN A 117 -5.80 5.35 -6.25
C ASN A 117 -5.89 6.50 -7.25
N ILE A 118 -6.95 7.32 -7.17
CA ILE A 118 -7.08 8.54 -8.00
C ILE A 118 -5.89 9.46 -7.73
N GLY A 119 -5.62 9.77 -6.46
CA GLY A 119 -4.49 10.61 -6.08
C GLY A 119 -3.16 10.04 -6.56
N TYR A 120 -2.95 8.73 -6.44
CA TYR A 120 -1.72 8.07 -6.89
C TYR A 120 -1.48 8.23 -8.40
N GLU A 121 -2.49 8.00 -9.23
CA GLU A 121 -2.38 8.16 -10.69
C GLU A 121 -2.15 9.63 -11.09
N ASP A 122 -2.88 10.55 -10.46
CA ASP A 122 -2.70 12.00 -10.59
C ASP A 122 -1.26 12.41 -10.21
N GLY A 123 -0.74 11.86 -9.11
CA GLY A 123 0.62 12.07 -8.65
C GLY A 123 1.67 11.63 -9.67
N LYS A 124 1.43 10.53 -10.39
CA LYS A 124 2.36 10.03 -11.43
C LYS A 124 2.31 10.84 -12.72
N LYS A 125 1.17 11.45 -13.02
CA LYS A 125 0.98 12.35 -14.17
C LYS A 125 1.37 13.79 -13.86
N ASP A 126 1.58 14.08 -12.57
CA ASP A 126 1.82 15.43 -12.07
C ASP A 126 0.67 16.40 -12.35
N GLU A 127 -0.54 15.90 -12.08
CA GLU A 127 -1.81 16.62 -12.17
C GLU A 127 -2.42 16.69 -10.78
N ASN A 128 -2.67 17.88 -10.24
CA ASN A 128 -3.28 18.00 -8.91
C ASN A 128 -4.77 18.32 -9.05
N ASN A 129 -5.60 17.28 -8.93
CA ASN A 129 -7.05 17.35 -8.95
C ASN A 129 -7.63 17.04 -7.57
N GLU A 130 -7.11 17.70 -6.54
CA GLU A 130 -7.60 17.53 -5.16
C GLU A 130 -9.14 17.73 -5.10
N PRO A 131 -9.88 16.73 -4.62
CA PRO A 131 -11.33 16.80 -4.59
C PRO A 131 -11.82 17.80 -3.52
N ASN A 132 -12.87 18.54 -3.85
CA ASN A 132 -13.56 19.47 -2.96
C ASN A 132 -14.97 18.96 -2.63
N ASP A 133 -15.61 19.53 -1.60
CA ASP A 133 -17.00 19.24 -1.22
C ASP A 133 -17.29 17.76 -0.88
N ILE A 134 -16.28 17.03 -0.39
CA ILE A 134 -16.39 15.64 0.08
C ILE A 134 -15.87 15.51 1.51
N LYS A 135 -16.11 14.34 2.15
CA LYS A 135 -15.58 14.07 3.49
C LYS A 135 -14.05 14.20 3.52
N ASN A 136 -13.51 14.92 4.51
CA ASN A 136 -12.07 15.13 4.67
C ASN A 136 -11.24 13.83 4.68
N ILE A 137 -11.80 12.75 5.24
CA ILE A 137 -11.14 11.44 5.26
C ILE A 137 -10.79 10.90 3.86
N TYR A 138 -11.53 11.30 2.82
CA TYR A 138 -11.27 10.93 1.44
C TYR A 138 -10.23 11.85 0.80
N VAL A 139 -10.29 13.16 1.10
CA VAL A 139 -9.28 14.15 0.69
C VAL A 139 -7.90 13.75 1.23
N ASP A 140 -7.84 13.32 2.49
CA ASP A 140 -6.60 12.84 3.12
C ASP A 140 -6.05 11.58 2.43
N SER A 141 -6.93 10.66 2.03
CA SER A 141 -6.55 9.48 1.24
C SER A 141 -6.00 9.87 -0.13
N TYR A 142 -6.66 10.79 -0.83
CA TYR A 142 -6.16 11.35 -2.10
C TYR A 142 -4.77 11.93 -1.96
N LYS A 143 -4.55 12.80 -0.96
CA LYS A 143 -3.24 13.43 -0.69
C LYS A 143 -2.14 12.40 -0.45
N LYS A 144 -2.45 11.32 0.26
CA LYS A 144 -1.49 10.22 0.49
C LYS A 144 -1.11 9.53 -0.82
N GLY A 145 -2.10 9.19 -1.65
CA GLY A 145 -1.88 8.62 -2.98
C GLY A 145 -1.02 9.54 -3.85
N TYR A 146 -1.41 10.81 -3.94
CA TYR A 146 -0.71 11.83 -4.72
C TYR A 146 0.75 11.98 -4.31
N LYS A 147 1.01 12.06 -3.00
CA LYS A 147 2.38 12.11 -2.49
C LYS A 147 3.19 10.87 -2.90
N LYS A 148 2.61 9.68 -2.84
CA LYS A 148 3.28 8.44 -3.24
C LYS A 148 3.58 8.43 -4.75
N GLY A 149 2.63 8.86 -5.59
CA GLY A 149 2.82 8.99 -7.03
C GLY A 149 3.92 9.99 -7.39
N GLN A 150 3.97 11.14 -6.71
CA GLN A 150 5.03 12.15 -6.89
C GLN A 150 6.41 11.63 -6.49
N GLN A 151 6.50 10.82 -5.43
CA GLN A 151 7.77 10.19 -5.03
C GLN A 151 8.29 9.24 -6.12
N GLU A 152 7.42 8.38 -6.66
CA GLU A 152 7.82 7.46 -7.74
C GLU A 152 8.18 8.20 -9.04
N LEU A 153 7.50 9.33 -9.31
CA LEU A 153 7.84 10.20 -10.43
C LEU A 153 9.22 10.85 -10.24
N GLU A 154 9.55 11.31 -9.03
CA GLU A 154 10.89 11.81 -8.67
C GLU A 154 11.95 10.71 -8.88
N GLU A 155 11.73 9.52 -8.33
CA GLU A 155 12.64 8.37 -8.46
C GLU A 155 12.90 8.01 -9.93
N LYS A 156 11.87 8.07 -10.78
CA LYS A 156 12.01 7.86 -12.22
C LYS A 156 12.98 8.86 -12.86
N TYR A 157 12.83 10.15 -12.57
CA TYR A 157 13.71 11.17 -13.15
C TYR A 157 15.13 11.12 -12.59
N ILE A 158 15.28 10.83 -11.29
CA ILE A 158 16.59 10.53 -10.69
C ILE A 158 17.25 9.37 -11.42
N LYS A 159 16.53 8.26 -11.63
CA LYS A 159 17.07 7.12 -12.36
C LYS A 159 17.51 7.47 -13.78
N LEU A 160 16.70 8.24 -14.52
CA LEU A 160 17.07 8.70 -15.87
C LEU A 160 18.33 9.57 -15.87
N GLY A 161 18.50 10.40 -14.84
CA GLY A 161 19.72 11.19 -14.66
C GLY A 161 20.94 10.33 -14.37
N TYR A 162 20.79 9.38 -13.45
CA TYR A 162 21.83 8.42 -13.07
C TYR A 162 22.30 7.59 -14.27
N GLU A 163 21.37 7.10 -15.10
CA GLU A 163 21.71 6.28 -16.28
C GLU A 163 22.40 7.11 -17.38
N ALA A 164 22.11 8.42 -17.45
CA ALA A 164 22.68 9.26 -18.49
C ALA A 164 24.19 9.49 -18.33
N THR A 165 24.73 9.44 -17.11
CA THR A 165 26.16 9.64 -16.83
C THR A 165 27.07 8.64 -17.54
N PHE A 166 26.57 7.45 -17.84
CA PHE A 166 27.30 6.44 -18.61
C PHE A 166 27.46 6.84 -20.08
N THR A 167 26.55 7.65 -20.62
CA THR A 167 26.46 7.91 -22.06
C THR A 167 26.80 9.35 -22.47
N ILE A 168 27.02 10.26 -21.51
CA ILE A 168 27.41 11.65 -21.80
C ILE A 168 28.67 12.06 -21.02
N LEU A 169 29.59 12.74 -21.69
CA LEU A 169 30.87 13.15 -21.11
C LEU A 169 30.73 14.29 -20.08
N GLU A 170 29.78 15.18 -20.33
CA GLU A 170 29.49 16.34 -19.50
C GLU A 170 27.98 16.53 -19.39
N TYR A 171 27.53 17.02 -18.24
CA TYR A 171 26.11 17.28 -17.99
C TYR A 171 25.55 18.25 -19.04
N LYS A 172 24.41 17.87 -19.62
CA LYS A 172 23.60 18.74 -20.46
C LYS A 172 22.20 18.75 -19.90
N GLU A 173 21.67 19.96 -19.71
CA GLU A 173 20.31 20.14 -19.23
C GLU A 173 19.31 19.47 -20.19
N PRO A 174 18.46 18.56 -19.69
CA PRO A 174 17.51 17.86 -20.55
C PRO A 174 16.34 18.78 -20.92
N LYS A 175 15.79 18.60 -22.12
CA LYS A 175 14.58 19.33 -22.58
C LYS A 175 13.32 18.72 -21.99
N LEU A 176 13.12 18.88 -20.68
CA LEU A 176 11.93 18.41 -19.97
C LEU A 176 10.93 19.56 -19.79
N GLU A 177 9.65 19.24 -19.77
CA GLU A 177 8.57 20.24 -19.76
C GLU A 177 8.48 21.05 -18.46
N LYS A 178 8.94 20.49 -17.33
CA LYS A 178 8.84 21.11 -16.01
C LYS A 178 10.21 21.17 -15.34
N GLU A 179 10.49 22.32 -14.72
CA GLU A 179 11.75 22.61 -14.02
C GLU A 179 12.08 21.57 -12.95
N LYS A 180 11.10 21.12 -12.17
CA LYS A 180 11.35 20.11 -11.13
C LYS A 180 11.87 18.79 -11.68
N TYR A 181 11.50 18.42 -12.90
CA TYR A 181 12.01 17.19 -13.53
C TYR A 181 13.47 17.34 -13.92
N ILE A 182 13.88 18.55 -14.35
CA ILE A 182 15.27 18.90 -14.63
C ILE A 182 16.11 18.79 -13.35
N ILE A 183 15.59 19.31 -12.23
CA ILE A 183 16.24 19.24 -10.92
C ILE A 183 16.40 17.77 -10.47
N TRP A 184 15.34 16.96 -10.55
CA TRP A 184 15.41 15.53 -10.17
C TRP A 184 16.35 14.74 -11.07
N TYR A 185 16.33 15.00 -12.37
CA TYR A 185 17.28 14.42 -13.31
C TYR A 185 18.71 14.78 -12.94
N LYS A 186 18.99 16.06 -12.68
CA LYS A 186 20.32 16.50 -12.26
C LYS A 186 20.77 15.83 -10.96
N LYS A 187 19.89 15.72 -9.96
CA LYS A 187 20.16 15.00 -8.71
C LYS A 187 20.60 13.55 -8.97
N GLY A 188 19.95 12.87 -9.93
CA GLY A 188 20.37 11.54 -10.36
C GLY A 188 21.72 11.51 -11.05
N PHE A 189 21.95 12.44 -11.97
CA PHE A 189 23.21 12.59 -12.68
C PHE A 189 24.38 12.80 -11.72
N ASP A 190 24.22 13.71 -10.77
CA ASP A 190 25.25 14.06 -9.77
C ASP A 190 25.47 12.95 -8.72
N SER A 191 24.58 11.95 -8.64
CA SER A 191 24.66 10.86 -7.65
C SER A 191 25.46 9.63 -8.09
N ASN A 192 25.82 9.52 -9.36
CA ASN A 192 26.51 8.35 -9.90
C ASN A 192 28.03 8.45 -9.70
N GLU A 193 28.53 7.83 -8.64
CA GLU A 193 29.97 7.74 -8.33
C GLU A 193 30.70 6.67 -9.17
N GLU A 194 29.99 5.67 -9.72
CA GLU A 194 30.59 4.57 -10.52
C GLU A 194 31.29 5.10 -11.78
N VAL A 195 30.76 6.18 -12.35
CA VAL A 195 31.31 6.87 -13.52
C VAL A 195 32.74 7.36 -13.29
N GLU A 196 33.10 7.78 -12.08
CA GLU A 196 34.47 8.22 -11.77
C GLU A 196 35.46 7.05 -11.77
N GLU A 197 35.03 5.87 -11.35
CA GLU A 197 35.85 4.65 -11.43
C GLU A 197 36.10 4.27 -12.89
N ILE A 198 35.06 4.29 -13.73
CA ILE A 198 35.16 4.00 -15.18
C ILE A 198 36.14 4.96 -15.87
N LYS A 199 36.02 6.27 -15.59
CA LYS A 199 36.93 7.31 -16.12
C LYS A 199 38.37 7.03 -15.73
N LYS A 200 38.60 6.71 -14.46
CA LYS A 200 39.93 6.45 -13.90
C LYS A 200 40.56 5.21 -14.52
N GLU A 201 39.83 4.10 -14.58
CA GLU A 201 40.36 2.85 -15.17
C GLU A 201 40.70 3.01 -16.65
N ALA A 202 39.83 3.67 -17.41
CA ALA A 202 40.09 3.96 -18.82
C ALA A 202 41.34 4.81 -19.00
N TYR A 203 41.45 5.91 -18.24
CA TYR A 203 42.59 6.81 -18.26
C TYR A 203 43.89 6.09 -17.89
N GLU A 204 43.90 5.30 -16.80
CA GLU A 204 45.06 4.53 -16.37
C GLU A 204 45.47 3.48 -17.42
N LEU A 205 44.52 2.82 -18.09
CA LEU A 205 44.81 1.89 -19.17
C LEU A 205 45.56 2.58 -20.33
N GLY A 206 45.06 3.74 -20.76
CA GLY A 206 45.70 4.55 -21.81
C GLY A 206 47.07 5.08 -21.40
N LEU A 207 47.19 5.63 -20.18
CA LEU A 207 48.43 6.19 -19.62
C LEU A 207 49.55 5.14 -19.52
N ASN A 208 49.20 3.87 -19.32
CA ASN A 208 50.15 2.77 -19.26
C ASN A 208 50.52 2.19 -20.64
N GLY A 209 49.96 2.73 -21.74
CA GLY A 209 50.16 2.21 -23.09
C GLY A 209 49.50 0.86 -23.35
N GLY A 210 48.47 0.51 -22.57
CA GLY A 210 47.67 -0.69 -22.79
C GLY A 210 46.90 -0.63 -24.11
N ALA A 211 46.53 -1.80 -24.65
CA ALA A 211 45.61 -1.84 -25.78
C ALA A 211 44.20 -1.44 -25.33
N TYR A 212 43.44 -0.78 -26.21
CA TYR A 212 42.04 -0.49 -25.94
C TYR A 212 41.24 -1.79 -25.85
N GLU A 213 40.75 -2.10 -24.66
CA GLU A 213 39.85 -3.21 -24.39
C GLU A 213 38.74 -2.70 -23.48
N LEU A 214 37.50 -2.71 -23.97
CA LEU A 214 36.32 -2.29 -23.20
C LEU A 214 35.84 -3.46 -22.33
N PRO A 215 35.85 -3.35 -20.98
CA PRO A 215 35.27 -4.35 -20.10
C PRO A 215 33.78 -4.56 -20.37
N ILE A 216 33.29 -5.80 -20.23
CA ILE A 216 31.89 -6.14 -20.54
C ILE A 216 30.94 -5.37 -19.61
N GLU A 217 31.33 -5.20 -18.35
CA GLU A 217 30.59 -4.39 -17.36
C GLU A 217 30.45 -2.92 -17.74
N TYR A 218 31.34 -2.38 -18.59
CA TYR A 218 31.34 -0.97 -19.01
C TYR A 218 30.76 -0.75 -20.41
N LYS A 219 30.08 -1.75 -20.97
CA LYS A 219 29.52 -1.67 -22.32
C LYS A 219 28.63 -0.44 -22.54
N GLU A 220 27.78 -0.12 -21.57
CA GLU A 220 26.90 1.07 -21.64
C GLU A 220 27.67 2.40 -21.48
N SER A 221 28.94 2.32 -21.07
CA SER A 221 29.84 3.46 -20.86
C SER A 221 30.94 3.58 -21.91
N GLU A 222 30.79 2.96 -23.09
CA GLU A 222 31.82 2.95 -24.13
C GLU A 222 32.30 4.36 -24.53
N LEU A 223 31.39 5.32 -24.67
CA LEU A 223 31.74 6.70 -25.01
C LEU A 223 32.64 7.32 -23.94
N LEU A 224 32.29 7.11 -22.67
CA LEU A 224 33.05 7.63 -21.54
C LEU A 224 34.42 6.95 -21.45
N PHE A 225 34.44 5.62 -21.51
CA PHE A 225 35.66 4.82 -21.42
C PHE A 225 36.63 5.16 -22.56
N SER A 226 36.16 5.18 -23.82
CA SER A 226 36.99 5.53 -24.97
C SER A 226 37.57 6.95 -24.88
N HIS A 227 36.79 7.93 -24.42
CA HIS A 227 37.27 9.31 -24.26
C HIS A 227 38.44 9.40 -23.28
N TYR A 228 38.28 8.84 -22.08
CA TYR A 228 39.30 8.94 -21.04
C TYR A 228 40.53 8.07 -21.33
N TYR A 229 40.35 6.93 -22.00
CA TYR A 229 41.45 6.13 -22.53
C TYR A 229 42.31 6.92 -23.52
N GLU A 230 41.70 7.61 -24.49
CA GLU A 230 42.46 8.41 -25.48
C GLU A 230 43.19 9.58 -24.81
N ILE A 231 42.63 10.19 -23.76
CA ILE A 231 43.34 11.20 -22.95
C ILE A 231 44.61 10.59 -22.34
N GLY A 232 44.49 9.46 -21.63
CA GLY A 232 45.63 8.80 -21.00
C GLY A 232 46.69 8.36 -22.02
N LYS A 233 46.26 7.80 -23.14
CA LYS A 233 47.15 7.38 -24.23
C LYS A 233 47.91 8.56 -24.85
N HIS A 234 47.23 9.69 -25.06
CA HIS A 234 47.89 10.89 -25.56
C HIS A 234 48.99 11.39 -24.60
N GLU A 235 48.78 11.27 -23.28
CA GLU A 235 49.82 11.58 -22.29
C GLU A 235 51.00 10.61 -22.37
N TYR A 236 50.75 9.31 -22.43
CA TYR A 236 51.78 8.28 -22.62
C TYR A 236 52.65 8.56 -23.86
N GLU A 237 52.03 8.85 -25.01
CA GLU A 237 52.74 9.16 -26.25
C GLU A 237 53.58 10.44 -26.15
N LYS A 238 53.12 11.44 -25.39
CA LYS A 238 53.86 12.67 -25.12
C LYS A 238 55.08 12.40 -24.25
N GLU A 239 54.97 11.53 -23.25
CA GLU A 239 56.09 11.10 -22.41
C GLU A 239 57.13 10.31 -23.22
N GLN A 240 56.69 9.33 -24.02
CA GLN A 240 57.58 8.55 -24.88
C GLN A 240 58.36 9.43 -25.87
N ARG A 241 57.69 10.42 -26.48
CA ARG A 241 58.36 11.38 -27.38
C ARG A 241 59.40 12.23 -26.65
N LYS A 242 59.09 12.74 -25.45
CA LYS A 242 60.06 13.49 -24.63
C LYS A 242 61.26 12.64 -24.23
N ASN A 243 61.05 11.38 -23.87
CA ASN A 243 62.13 10.45 -23.52
C ASN A 243 62.98 10.09 -24.73
N THR A 244 62.38 9.94 -25.92
CA THR A 244 63.09 9.69 -27.17
C THR A 244 63.95 10.90 -27.59
N LEU A 245 63.42 12.13 -27.47
CA LEU A 245 64.15 13.39 -27.69
C LEU A 245 65.31 13.58 -26.71
N LYS A 246 65.16 13.15 -25.44
CA LYS A 246 66.26 13.14 -24.46
C LYS A 246 67.31 12.06 -24.78
N ALA A 247 66.90 10.90 -25.28
CA ALA A 247 67.81 9.81 -25.64
C ALA A 247 68.68 10.11 -26.88
N THR A 248 68.22 10.99 -27.80
CA THR A 248 69.07 11.48 -28.92
C THR A 248 70.16 12.48 -28.46
N GLY A 249 70.12 12.93 -27.19
CA GLY A 249 71.12 13.82 -26.56
C GLY A 249 71.93 13.21 -25.42
N GLY A 250 71.65 11.98 -24.97
CA GLY A 250 72.46 11.29 -23.95
C GLY A 250 71.69 10.28 -23.11
N ILE A 251 72.15 9.02 -23.18
CA ILE A 251 71.89 7.86 -22.29
C ILE A 251 70.41 7.48 -22.10
N GLY A 252 70.02 6.41 -22.80
CA GLY A 252 68.68 5.82 -22.75
C GLY A 252 68.31 5.23 -21.39
N VAL A 253 67.06 5.46 -20.99
CA VAL A 253 66.40 4.77 -19.89
C VAL A 253 65.20 4.02 -20.46
N ILE A 254 65.31 2.69 -20.48
CA ILE A 254 64.20 1.77 -20.76
C ILE A 254 63.41 1.66 -19.44
N VAL A 255 62.19 2.20 -19.41
CA VAL A 255 61.22 1.82 -18.38
C VAL A 255 60.22 0.87 -19.03
N LEU A 256 60.51 -0.42 -18.91
CA LEU A 256 59.58 -1.49 -19.24
C LEU A 256 59.19 -2.22 -17.95
N SER A 257 57.89 -2.46 -17.83
CA SER A 257 57.30 -3.64 -17.19
C SER A 257 57.19 -3.61 -15.66
N TRP A 258 56.23 -2.85 -15.12
CA TRP A 258 55.71 -3.12 -13.77
C TRP A 258 54.30 -3.73 -13.73
N LEU A 259 53.49 -3.65 -14.81
CA LEU A 259 52.08 -4.07 -14.76
C LEU A 259 51.70 -5.39 -15.46
N ALA A 260 52.60 -6.03 -16.22
CA ALA A 260 52.36 -7.38 -16.73
C ALA A 260 52.08 -8.43 -15.61
N ARG A 261 52.42 -8.11 -14.35
CA ARG A 261 52.14 -8.97 -13.19
C ARG A 261 50.71 -8.92 -12.66
N ARG A 262 49.93 -7.85 -12.85
CA ARG A 262 48.55 -7.79 -12.29
C ARG A 262 47.50 -8.44 -13.19
N PHE A 263 47.62 -8.30 -14.51
CA PHE A 263 46.73 -9.00 -15.44
C PHE A 263 46.94 -10.52 -15.50
N TYR A 264 48.17 -11.02 -15.29
CA TYR A 264 48.43 -12.47 -15.24
C TYR A 264 47.82 -13.17 -14.01
N VAL A 265 47.63 -12.45 -12.88
CA VAL A 265 47.11 -13.03 -11.65
C VAL A 265 45.57 -13.13 -11.66
N ALA A 266 44.86 -12.17 -12.28
CA ALA A 266 43.39 -12.19 -12.36
C ALA A 266 42.85 -13.28 -13.31
N ARG A 267 43.57 -13.61 -14.39
CA ARG A 267 43.11 -14.62 -15.36
C ARG A 267 43.18 -16.07 -14.84
N LYS A 268 43.84 -16.32 -13.70
CA LYS A 268 43.95 -17.67 -13.10
C LYS A 268 42.95 -17.93 -11.96
N THR A 269 42.15 -16.94 -11.57
CA THR A 269 41.19 -17.07 -10.45
C THR A 269 39.73 -17.27 -10.89
N ILE A 270 39.45 -17.29 -12.21
CA ILE A 270 38.13 -17.61 -12.78
C ILE A 270 38.22 -18.92 -13.60
N ILE A 271 38.82 -19.96 -13.02
CA ILE A 271 38.51 -21.37 -13.34
C ILE A 271 38.71 -22.15 -12.03
N ASN A 272 37.62 -22.34 -11.29
CA ASN A 272 37.33 -23.50 -10.46
C ASN A 272 35.82 -23.56 -10.24
#